data_AF-A0A6I4I102-F1
#
_entry.id   AF-A0A6I4I102-F1
#
_cell.length_a   1.000
_cell.length_b   1.000
_cell.length_c   1.000
_cell.angle_alpha   90.00
_cell.angle_beta   90.00
_cell.angle_gamma   90.00
#
_symmetry.space_group_name_H-M   'P 1'
#
loop_
_entity.id
_entity.type
_entity.pdbx_description
1 polymer ?
#
loop_
_entity_poly.entity_id
_entity_poly.type
_entity_poly.pdbx_seq_one_letter_code
_entity_poly.pdbx_strand_id
1 'polypeptide(L)'
;MNPFPVVIAQELHLLILPDSIGHADGHPVLTYSYSIFEKTDDLYGDNIFDKESRLHLKDNDDPNYRGVILFEQPGKLFTYEPALHKSLDSDEVEELIEHITEYRDHAAMWLL
;
A
#
# COMPACT_ATOMS: atom_id res chain seq x y z
N MET A 1 -7.99 5.57 -6.33
CA MET A 1 -8.50 4.45 -5.51
C MET A 1 -8.54 4.96 -4.08
N ASN A 2 -9.55 4.60 -3.28
CA ASN A 2 -9.59 4.99 -1.87
C ASN A 2 -8.68 4.08 -1.04
N PRO A 3 -8.14 4.58 0.10
CA PRO A 3 -7.51 3.74 1.11
C PRO A 3 -8.47 2.65 1.59
N PHE A 4 -7.96 1.44 1.82
CA PHE A 4 -8.78 0.31 2.23
C PHE A 4 -8.10 -0.52 3.34
N PRO A 5 -8.88 -1.01 4.32
CA PRO A 5 -8.34 -1.87 5.38
C PRO A 5 -8.26 -3.33 4.89
N VAL A 6 -7.25 -4.05 5.38
CA VAL A 6 -7.10 -5.51 5.20
C VAL A 6 -6.68 -6.16 6.52
N VAL A 7 -6.92 -7.46 6.65
CA VAL A 7 -6.45 -8.27 7.78
C VAL A 7 -5.67 -9.43 7.19
N ILE A 8 -4.41 -9.57 7.59
CA ILE A 8 -3.52 -10.66 7.16
C ILE A 8 -3.01 -11.43 8.38
N ALA A 9 -2.40 -12.60 8.17
CA ALA A 9 -1.84 -13.44 9.23
C ALA A 9 -2.82 -13.66 10.40
N GLN A 10 -4.12 -13.76 10.08
CA GLN A 10 -5.27 -13.94 10.98
C GLN A 10 -5.57 -12.77 11.96
N GLU A 11 -4.61 -11.92 12.32
CA GLU A 11 -4.82 -10.85 13.32
C GLU A 11 -4.11 -9.52 13.01
N LEU A 12 -3.29 -9.45 11.95
CA LEU A 12 -2.58 -8.22 11.60
C LEU A 12 -3.47 -7.31 10.76
N HIS A 13 -4.03 -6.29 11.41
CA HIS A 13 -4.85 -5.28 10.75
C HIS A 13 -3.96 -4.24 10.06
N LEU A 14 -4.18 -4.02 8.76
CA LEU A 14 -3.44 -3.05 7.96
C LEU A 14 -4.39 -2.05 7.30
N LEU A 15 -3.86 -0.87 7.01
CA LEU A 15 -4.46 0.16 6.17
C LEU A 15 -3.57 0.34 4.94
N ILE A 16 -4.15 0.13 3.76
CA ILE A 16 -3.45 0.21 2.47
C ILE A 16 -3.83 1.53 1.81
N LEU A 17 -2.81 2.33 1.49
CA LEU A 17 -2.95 3.60 0.79
C LEU A 17 -2.46 3.42 -0.65
N PRO A 18 -3.37 3.27 -1.63
CA PRO A 18 -3.00 3.15 -3.03
C PRO A 18 -2.63 4.52 -3.60
N ASP A 19 -1.51 4.57 -4.31
CA ASP A 19 -1.08 5.72 -5.08
C ASP A 19 -0.65 5.33 -6.50
N SER A 20 -0.76 6.28 -7.42
CA SER A 20 -0.36 6.11 -8.81
C SER A 20 0.81 7.01 -9.15
N ILE A 21 2.00 6.43 -9.34
CA ILE A 21 3.16 7.15 -9.85
C ILE A 21 3.10 7.14 -11.39
N GLY A 22 2.55 8.20 -11.97
CA GLY A 22 2.64 8.44 -13.40
C GLY A 22 3.97 9.11 -13.74
N HIS A 23 4.98 8.35 -14.18
CA HIS A 23 6.17 8.97 -14.77
C HIS A 23 5.82 9.58 -16.13
N ALA A 24 5.85 10.91 -16.20
CA ALA A 24 5.51 11.71 -17.37
C ALA A 24 6.72 11.88 -18.32
N ASP A 25 7.26 10.78 -18.87
CA ASP A 25 8.42 10.83 -19.77
C ASP A 25 8.18 10.12 -21.13
N GLY A 26 6.95 10.20 -21.64
CA GLY A 26 6.61 9.78 -23.01
C GLY A 26 6.47 8.27 -23.24
N HIS A 27 6.76 7.43 -22.23
CA HIS A 27 6.50 5.99 -22.23
C HIS A 27 5.57 5.63 -21.06
N PRO A 28 4.44 4.93 -21.29
CA PRO A 28 3.52 4.57 -20.20
C PRO A 28 4.09 3.40 -19.40
N VAL A 29 4.83 3.70 -18.33
CA VAL A 29 5.06 2.75 -17.24
C VAL A 29 4.12 3.15 -16.10
N LEU A 30 2.96 2.48 -16.05
CA LEU A 30 2.00 2.63 -14.96
C LEU A 30 2.51 1.81 -13.77
N THR A 31 3.31 2.42 -12.91
CA THR A 31 3.67 1.85 -11.62
C THR A 31 2.65 2.30 -10.58
N TYR A 32 1.98 1.35 -9.96
CA TYR A 32 1.11 1.61 -8.81
C TYR A 32 1.88 1.31 -7.54
N SER A 33 1.78 2.18 -6.55
CA SER A 33 2.35 1.94 -5.23
C SER A 33 1.22 1.75 -4.21
N TYR A 34 1.47 0.89 -3.23
CA TYR A 34 0.55 0.61 -2.13
C TYR A 34 1.34 0.75 -0.84
N SER A 35 1.21 1.90 -0.18
CA SER A 35 1.85 2.12 1.11
C SER A 35 1.07 1.42 2.21
N ILE A 36 1.81 0.76 3.10
CA ILE A 36 1.25 -0.17 4.07
C ILE A 36 1.45 0.40 5.46
N PHE A 37 0.37 0.52 6.21
CA PHE A 37 0.40 0.95 7.60
C PHE A 37 -0.30 -0.08 8.49
N GLU A 38 0.25 -0.36 9.67
CA GLU A 38 -0.48 -1.07 10.72
C GLU A 38 -1.66 -0.23 11.17
N LYS A 39 -2.84 -0.85 11.22
CA LYS A 39 -4.07 -0.18 11.62
C LYS A 39 -4.14 -0.11 13.15
N THR A 40 -3.94 1.07 13.71
CA THR A 40 -4.23 1.37 15.11
C THR A 40 -5.57 2.10 15.24
N ASP A 41 -6.21 2.03 16.41
CA ASP A 41 -7.51 2.69 16.65
C ASP A 41 -7.48 4.21 16.41
N ASP A 42 -6.29 4.83 16.44
CA ASP A 42 -6.05 6.26 16.23
C ASP A 42 -6.03 6.71 14.76
N LEU A 43 -6.24 5.80 13.80
CA LEU A 43 -6.11 6.10 12.36
C LEU A 43 -7.37 6.61 11.66
N TYR A 44 -8.39 7.06 12.40
CA TYR A 44 -9.60 7.62 11.77
C TYR A 44 -9.45 9.11 11.39
N GLY A 45 -9.77 9.44 10.13
CA GLY A 45 -10.09 10.78 9.66
C GLY A 45 -8.89 11.68 9.36
N ASP A 46 -8.33 12.32 10.40
CA ASP A 46 -7.29 13.35 10.23
C ASP A 46 -5.89 12.75 9.95
N ASN A 47 -5.62 11.54 10.45
CA ASN A 47 -4.32 10.86 10.31
C ASN A 47 -4.07 10.32 8.88
N ILE A 48 -5.13 10.08 8.10
CA ILE A 48 -5.01 9.57 6.73
C ILE A 48 -4.43 10.64 5.81
N PHE A 49 -4.88 11.90 5.92
CA PHE A 49 -4.34 13.01 5.14
C PHE A 49 -2.85 13.26 5.45
N ASP A 50 -2.45 13.14 6.72
CA ASP A 50 -1.05 13.24 7.12
C ASP A 50 -0.20 12.11 6.52
N LYS A 51 -0.72 10.88 6.46
CA LYS A 51 -0.05 9.74 5.81
C LYS A 51 0.00 9.90 4.30
N GLU A 52 -1.08 10.37 3.67
CA GLU A 52 -1.13 10.68 2.25
C GLU A 52 -0.09 11.73 1.86
N SER A 53 0.12 12.75 2.71
CA SER A 53 1.16 13.77 2.50
C SER A 53 2.60 13.24 2.58
N ARG A 54 2.79 12.06 3.18
CA ARG A 54 4.09 11.38 3.33
C ARG A 54 4.30 10.25 2.32
N LEU A 55 3.29 9.92 1.51
CA LEU A 55 3.45 9.00 0.37
C LEU A 55 4.57 9.56 -0.51
N HIS A 56 5.50 8.71 -0.94
CA HIS A 56 6.70 9.03 -1.75
C HIS A 56 7.88 9.70 -1.05
N LEU A 57 7.81 9.95 0.26
CA LEU A 57 9.03 10.33 0.98
C LEU A 57 9.94 9.11 1.12
N LYS A 58 11.19 9.28 0.68
CA LYS A 58 12.25 8.25 0.75
C LYS A 58 12.45 7.71 2.17
N ASP A 59 12.12 8.53 3.17
CA ASP A 59 12.19 8.20 4.59
C ASP A 59 10.82 8.51 5.22
N ASN A 60 9.97 7.49 5.35
CA ASN A 60 8.74 7.57 6.14
C ASN A 60 9.04 7.07 7.56
N ASP A 61 9.04 8.01 8.51
CA ASP A 61 9.38 7.79 9.92
C ASP A 61 8.19 7.35 10.78
N ASP A 62 7.03 7.11 10.17
CA ASP A 62 5.84 6.68 10.89
C ASP A 62 6.07 5.27 11.50
N PRO A 63 5.89 5.11 12.81
CA PRO A 63 6.15 3.83 13.49
C PRO A 63 5.22 2.70 13.03
N ASN A 64 4.07 3.05 12.44
CA ASN A 64 3.11 2.10 11.90
C ASN A 64 3.38 1.80 10.43
N TYR A 65 4.29 2.51 9.75
CA TYR A 65 4.65 2.21 8.38
C TYR A 65 5.36 0.86 8.27
N ARG A 66 4.92 0.04 7.31
CA ARG A 66 5.47 -1.29 7.05
C ARG A 66 6.31 -1.35 5.79
N GLY A 67 6.11 -0.42 4.88
CA GLY A 67 6.77 -0.40 3.59
C GLY A 67 5.78 -0.11 2.47
N VAL A 68 6.21 -0.39 1.25
CA VAL A 68 5.43 -0.18 0.04
C VAL A 68 5.50 -1.40 -0.86
N ILE A 69 4.37 -1.77 -1.45
CA ILE A 69 4.31 -2.70 -2.58
C ILE A 69 4.23 -1.89 -3.87
N LEU A 70 5.14 -2.14 -4.79
CA LEU A 70 5.15 -1.59 -6.14
C LEU A 70 4.63 -2.62 -7.11
N PHE A 71 3.71 -2.20 -7.97
CA PHE A 71 3.12 -2.99 -9.02
C PHE A 71 3.45 -2.38 -10.38
N GLU A 72 4.30 -3.05 -11.16
CA GLU A 72 4.75 -2.56 -12.46
C GLU A 72 3.96 -3.19 -13.62
N GLN A 73 3.44 -2.34 -14.52
CA GLN A 73 2.83 -2.77 -15.79
C GLN A 73 3.80 -2.63 -16.97
N PRO A 74 3.80 -3.57 -17.96
CA PRO A 74 2.80 -4.61 -18.19
C PRO A 74 3.17 -5.98 -17.55
N GLY A 75 3.11 -6.06 -16.23
CA GLY A 75 2.10 -6.91 -15.58
C GLY A 75 2.64 -8.21 -15.01
N LYS A 76 3.22 -8.14 -13.80
CA LYS A 76 3.24 -9.17 -12.73
C LYS A 76 4.38 -9.00 -11.72
N LEU A 77 5.26 -8.01 -11.90
CA LEU A 77 6.33 -7.81 -10.93
C LEU A 77 5.79 -7.08 -9.70
N PHE A 78 5.90 -7.75 -8.57
CA PHE A 78 5.67 -7.19 -7.25
C PHE A 78 7.04 -6.94 -6.62
N THR A 79 7.27 -5.71 -6.21
CA THR A 79 8.43 -5.36 -5.40
C THR A 79 7.91 -4.88 -4.06
N TYR A 80 8.32 -5.54 -2.98
CA TYR A 80 8.09 -5.06 -1.63
C TYR A 80 9.36 -4.36 -1.14
N GLU A 81 9.23 -3.08 -0.82
CA GLU A 81 10.28 -2.29 -0.18
C GLU A 81 9.94 -2.16 1.31
N PRO A 82 10.66 -2.87 2.20
CA PRO A 82 10.36 -2.86 3.63
C PRO A 82 10.68 -1.51 4.27
N ALA A 83 9.89 -1.12 5.26
CA ALA A 83 10.23 0.00 6.12
C ALA A 83 11.46 -0.31 7.00
N LEU A 84 12.16 0.73 7.46
CA LEU A 84 13.38 0.62 8.26
C LEU A 84 13.17 -0.04 9.64
N HIS A 85 11.99 0.16 10.24
CA HIS A 85 11.76 -0.17 11.65
C HIS A 85 10.93 -1.43 11.87
N LYS A 86 9.95 -1.69 11.01
CA LYS A 86 9.05 -2.85 11.14
C LYS A 86 8.58 -3.23 9.75
N SER A 87 8.86 -4.45 9.32
CA SER A 87 8.55 -4.97 7.99
C SER A 87 7.66 -6.19 8.10
N LEU A 88 6.85 -6.41 7.07
CA LEU A 88 6.21 -7.69 6.81
C LEU A 88 7.23 -8.78 6.44
N ASP A 89 6.95 -10.02 6.82
CA ASP A 89 7.66 -11.20 6.32
C ASP A 89 7.16 -11.65 4.94
N SER A 90 7.77 -12.70 4.37
CA SER A 90 7.44 -13.16 3.03
C SER A 90 6.01 -13.70 2.90
N ASP A 91 5.51 -14.41 3.89
CA ASP A 91 4.17 -15.00 3.85
C ASP A 91 3.11 -13.89 3.98
N GLU A 92 3.36 -12.92 4.88
CA GLU A 92 2.53 -11.71 5.04
C GLU A 92 2.49 -10.85 3.77
N VAL A 93 3.62 -10.73 3.07
CA VAL A 93 3.70 -9.99 1.79
C VAL A 93 2.90 -10.70 0.71
N GLU A 94 2.98 -12.03 0.61
CA GLU A 94 2.22 -12.82 -0.36
C GLU A 94 0.71 -12.68 -0.14
N GLU A 95 0.23 -12.85 1.09
CA GLU A 95 -1.18 -12.67 1.45
C GLU A 95 -1.68 -11.25 1.15
N LEU A 96 -0.87 -10.23 1.46
CA LEU A 96 -1.21 -8.85 1.16
C LEU A 96 -1.30 -8.57 -0.36
N ILE A 97 -0.40 -9.16 -1.14
CA ILE A 97 -0.43 -9.06 -2.61
C ILE A 97 -1.72 -9.65 -3.17
N GLU A 98 -2.21 -10.76 -2.62
CA GLU A 98 -3.47 -11.37 -3.03
C GLU A 98 -4.65 -10.42 -2.77
N HIS A 99 -4.73 -9.84 -1.57
CA HIS A 99 -5.77 -8.85 -1.23
C HIS A 99 -5.72 -7.59 -2.11
N ILE A 100 -4.53 -7.04 -2.37
CA ILE A 100 -4.37 -5.88 -3.26
C ILE A 100 -4.83 -6.25 -4.67
N THR A 101 -4.49 -7.44 -5.16
CA THR A 101 -4.88 -7.90 -6.49
C THR A 101 -6.40 -8.05 -6.59
N GLU A 102 -7.03 -8.68 -5.60
CA GLU A 102 -8.49 -8.81 -5.51
C GLU A 102 -9.16 -7.43 -5.49
N TYR A 103 -8.65 -6.49 -4.68
CA TYR A 103 -9.16 -5.13 -4.62
C TYR A 103 -9.09 -4.41 -5.98
N ARG A 104 -8.00 -4.58 -6.72
CA ARG A 104 -7.82 -3.99 -8.05
C ARG A 104 -8.71 -4.60 -9.12
N ASP A 105 -8.95 -5.91 -9.07
CA ASP A 105 -9.77 -6.59 -10.07
C ASP A 105 -11.28 -6.28 -9.91
N HIS A 106 -11.68 -5.76 -8.74
CA HIS A 106 -13.07 -5.41 -8.44
C HIS A 106 -13.27 -3.91 -8.25
N ALA A 107 -13.44 -3.18 -9.36
CA ALA A 107 -13.65 -1.72 -9.35
C ALA A 107 -14.83 -1.24 -8.47
N ALA A 108 -15.81 -2.10 -8.17
CA ALA A 108 -16.90 -1.80 -7.25
C ALA A 108 -16.42 -1.52 -5.82
N MET A 109 -15.26 -2.07 -5.42
CA MET A 109 -14.67 -1.85 -4.09
C MET A 109 -13.97 -0.50 -3.97
N TRP A 110 -13.69 0.19 -5.09
CA TRP A 110 -12.95 1.46 -5.08
C TRP A 110 -13.79 2.67 -4.64
N LEU A 111 -15.11 2.51 -4.56
CA LEU A 111 -16.07 3.57 -4.23
C LEU A 111 -16.56 3.51 -2.77
N LEU A 112 -16.18 2.46 -2.05
CA LEU A 112 -16.44 2.31 -0.61
C LEU A 112 -15.41 3.10 0.21
#